data_AF-A0A956L3Z1-F1
#
_entry.id   AF-A0A956L3Z1-F1
#
_cell.length_a   1.000
_cell.length_b   1.000
_cell.length_c   1.000
_cell.angle_alpha   90.00
_cell.angle_beta   90.00
_cell.angle_gamma   90.00
#
_symmetry.space_group_name_H-M   'P 1'
#
loop_
_entity.id
_entity.type
_entity.pdbx_description
1 polymer ?
#
loop_
_entity_poly.entity_id
_entity_poly.type
_entity_poly.pdbx_seq_one_letter_code
_entity_poly.pdbx_strand_id
1 'polypeptide(L)'
;MAIDRHGRLSVVNLVSESDLLAGLVPAEIYASAPYHALRAQAVAARGQLVSKVGTRHLDDPFLLCAEQHCQVYAGKGHEHARTTKAVRATAGRVLMRPGGTQLVDTVYSANCGGHSEDNDEVWPSPPDPQLRGRPDPLLPAPFADGLRDKDLRAWLSEPPRSYSRPTDEAGARGYRWTATVDPAELAGRPGVPEGLGKVTAMEVLARGRSGRATALRLRGEGDQTAELHGELRIRRALGGLKSSMFLVEPDRDRYGRFQLLGGGHGHGVGLCQHGAMGMAREGKRYEEILAHYYQGASVEHLW
;
A
#
# COMPACT_ATOMS: atom_id res chain seq x y z
N MET A 1 -27.16 -18.36 8.22
CA MET A 1 -26.82 -18.62 6.81
C MET A 1 -27.90 -17.99 5.95
N ALA A 2 -27.54 -17.46 4.78
CA ALA A 2 -28.46 -16.76 3.87
C ALA A 2 -28.05 -17.03 2.42
N ILE A 3 -28.91 -16.76 1.44
CA ILE A 3 -28.57 -16.87 0.02
C ILE A 3 -27.97 -15.55 -0.47
N ASP A 4 -26.84 -15.59 -1.17
CA ASP A 4 -26.21 -14.41 -1.78
C ASP A 4 -26.89 -14.00 -3.10
N ARG A 5 -26.48 -12.85 -3.66
CA ARG A 5 -26.99 -12.36 -4.94
C ARG A 5 -26.74 -13.30 -6.14
N HIS A 6 -25.88 -14.29 -5.97
CA HIS A 6 -25.56 -15.30 -6.97
C HIS A 6 -26.32 -16.63 -6.73
N GLY A 7 -27.27 -16.66 -5.80
CA GLY A 7 -28.06 -17.86 -5.48
C GLY A 7 -27.30 -18.91 -4.67
N ARG A 8 -26.14 -18.57 -4.09
CA ARG A 8 -25.30 -19.50 -3.33
C ARG A 8 -25.52 -19.34 -1.84
N LEU A 9 -25.32 -20.42 -1.09
CA LEU A 9 -25.41 -20.43 0.36
C LEU A 9 -24.22 -19.69 0.98
N SER A 10 -24.50 -18.61 1.70
CA SER A 10 -23.53 -17.80 2.44
C SER A 10 -23.61 -18.05 3.94
N VAL A 11 -22.45 -18.22 4.56
CA VAL A 11 -22.28 -18.25 6.01
C VAL A 11 -21.96 -16.84 6.48
N VAL A 12 -22.93 -16.21 7.14
CA VAL A 12 -22.78 -14.85 7.67
C VAL A 12 -22.55 -14.93 9.17
N ASN A 13 -21.44 -14.33 9.62
CA ASN A 13 -21.09 -14.22 11.03
C ASN A 13 -21.41 -12.80 11.53
N LEU A 14 -22.29 -12.68 12.52
CA LEU A 14 -22.62 -11.40 13.16
C LEU A 14 -21.61 -11.11 14.26
N VAL A 15 -20.81 -10.08 14.07
CA VAL A 15 -19.73 -9.68 14.99
C VAL A 15 -19.78 -8.18 15.24
N SER A 16 -19.37 -7.76 16.43
CA SER A 16 -19.16 -6.34 16.69
C SER A 16 -18.01 -5.81 15.83
N GLU A 17 -18.00 -4.51 15.54
CA GLU A 17 -16.91 -3.87 14.78
C GLU A 17 -15.55 -4.12 15.42
N SER A 18 -15.47 -4.04 16.75
CA SER A 18 -14.21 -4.20 17.47
C SER A 18 -13.73 -5.65 17.51
N ASP A 19 -14.64 -6.64 17.52
CA ASP A 19 -14.26 -8.06 17.40
C ASP A 19 -13.83 -8.39 15.97
N LEU A 20 -14.51 -7.80 14.97
CA LEU A 20 -14.12 -7.91 13.56
C LEU A 20 -12.71 -7.36 13.34
N LEU A 21 -12.41 -6.16 13.87
CA LEU A 21 -11.08 -5.59 13.80
C LEU A 21 -10.04 -6.38 14.61
N ALA A 22 -10.41 -6.98 15.75
CA ALA A 22 -9.50 -7.80 16.54
C ALA A 22 -8.98 -9.00 15.73
N GLY A 23 -9.81 -9.61 14.88
CA GLY A 23 -9.41 -10.69 13.97
C GLY A 23 -8.78 -10.24 12.65
N LEU A 24 -8.67 -8.93 12.41
CA LEU A 24 -8.19 -8.33 11.16
C LEU A 24 -6.84 -7.65 11.34
N VAL A 25 -6.70 -6.77 12.34
CA VAL A 25 -5.46 -6.02 12.61
C VAL A 25 -4.22 -6.91 12.77
N PRO A 26 -4.26 -8.09 13.44
CA PRO A 26 -3.10 -8.99 13.52
C PRO A 26 -2.60 -9.50 12.17
N ALA A 27 -3.48 -9.60 11.16
CA ALA A 27 -3.12 -10.00 9.81
C ALA A 27 -2.49 -8.85 9.00
N GLU A 28 -2.74 -7.61 9.40
CA GLU A 28 -2.28 -6.41 8.70
C GLU A 28 -0.95 -5.87 9.25
N ILE A 29 -0.75 -5.91 10.57
CA ILE A 29 0.46 -5.41 11.22
C ILE A 29 0.93 -6.38 12.30
N TYR A 30 2.26 -6.57 12.39
CA TYR A 30 2.85 -7.44 13.40
C TYR A 30 2.43 -7.06 14.81
N ALA A 31 1.98 -8.02 15.61
CA ALA A 31 1.54 -7.75 16.98
C ALA A 31 2.66 -7.22 17.91
N SER A 32 3.93 -7.45 17.54
CA SER A 32 5.12 -6.92 18.19
C SER A 32 5.36 -5.43 17.91
N ALA A 33 4.63 -4.82 16.97
CA ALA A 33 4.76 -3.41 16.64
C ALA A 33 4.55 -2.51 17.88
N PRO A 34 5.14 -1.30 17.87
CA PRO A 34 4.92 -0.30 18.92
C PRO A 34 3.44 0.00 19.10
N TYR A 35 3.03 0.23 20.35
CA TYR A 35 1.61 0.33 20.69
C TYR A 35 0.89 1.49 19.98
N HIS A 36 1.54 2.63 19.78
CA HIS A 36 0.96 3.74 19.03
C HIS A 36 0.83 3.45 17.52
N ALA A 37 1.71 2.64 16.93
CA ALA A 37 1.53 2.17 15.56
C ALA A 37 0.33 1.21 15.44
N LEU A 38 0.15 0.31 16.43
CA LEU A 38 -1.05 -0.56 16.50
C LEU A 38 -2.34 0.25 16.62
N ARG A 39 -2.35 1.33 17.41
CA ARG A 39 -3.51 2.23 17.53
C ARG A 39 -3.79 2.99 16.23
N ALA A 40 -2.75 3.48 15.54
CA ALA A 40 -2.90 4.13 14.25
C ALA A 40 -3.47 3.15 13.21
N GLN A 41 -2.94 1.93 13.14
CA GLN A 41 -3.45 0.89 12.26
C GLN A 41 -4.92 0.54 12.58
N ALA A 42 -5.30 0.45 13.86
CA ALA A 42 -6.68 0.16 14.25
C ALA A 42 -7.66 1.24 13.77
N VAL A 43 -7.31 2.53 13.92
CA VAL A 43 -8.14 3.64 13.43
C VAL A 43 -8.22 3.65 11.90
N ALA A 44 -7.10 3.42 11.21
CA ALA A 44 -7.08 3.36 9.74
C ALA A 44 -7.86 2.15 9.20
N ALA A 45 -7.75 0.98 9.83
CA ALA A 45 -8.52 -0.21 9.48
C ALA A 45 -10.02 0.01 9.72
N ARG A 46 -10.40 0.66 10.83
CA ARG A 46 -11.80 1.05 11.10
C ARG A 46 -12.35 1.97 10.03
N GLY A 47 -11.61 3.01 9.65
CA GLY A 47 -12.04 3.95 8.60
C GLY A 47 -12.31 3.25 7.27
N GLN A 48 -11.42 2.34 6.86
CA GLN A 48 -11.57 1.50 5.66
C GLN A 48 -12.80 0.60 5.74
N LEU A 49 -13.05 0.04 6.93
CA LEU A 49 -14.17 -0.84 7.16
C LEU A 49 -15.48 -0.07 7.05
N VAL A 50 -15.60 1.04 7.77
CA VAL A 50 -16.81 1.87 7.83
C VAL A 50 -17.10 2.52 6.47
N SER A 51 -16.09 2.96 5.73
CA SER A 51 -16.29 3.57 4.39
C SER A 51 -16.82 2.57 3.35
N LYS A 52 -16.62 1.27 3.56
CA LYS A 52 -17.11 0.20 2.69
C LYS A 52 -18.52 -0.29 3.05
N VAL A 53 -18.97 -0.05 4.29
CA VAL A 53 -20.32 -0.41 4.71
C VAL A 53 -21.33 0.43 3.91
N GLY A 54 -22.29 -0.24 3.26
CA GLY A 54 -23.33 0.43 2.47
C GLY A 54 -22.88 0.97 1.11
N THR A 55 -21.63 0.71 0.70
CA THR A 55 -21.14 1.02 -0.67
C THR A 55 -20.83 -0.24 -1.47
N ARG A 56 -20.72 -1.39 -0.80
CA ARG A 56 -20.47 -2.71 -1.40
C ARG A 56 -21.47 -3.71 -0.84
N HIS A 57 -21.66 -4.81 -1.57
CA HIS A 57 -22.50 -5.92 -1.10
C HIS A 57 -23.96 -5.50 -0.81
N LEU A 58 -24.47 -4.48 -1.53
CA LEU A 58 -25.81 -3.92 -1.35
C LEU A 58 -26.93 -4.96 -1.53
N ASP A 59 -26.72 -5.92 -2.44
CA ASP A 59 -27.67 -6.99 -2.74
C ASP A 59 -27.31 -8.32 -2.04
N ASP A 60 -26.29 -8.31 -1.16
CA ASP A 60 -25.84 -9.49 -0.43
C ASP A 60 -26.32 -9.43 1.03
N PRO A 61 -26.47 -10.59 1.71
CA PRO A 61 -26.94 -10.64 3.10
C PRO A 61 -25.88 -10.25 4.13
N PHE A 62 -24.78 -9.63 3.71
CA PHE A 62 -23.64 -9.24 4.54
C PHE A 62 -23.07 -7.90 4.08
N LEU A 63 -22.52 -7.13 5.02
CA LEU A 63 -21.97 -5.79 4.74
C LEU A 63 -20.54 -5.85 4.21
N LEU A 64 -19.79 -6.91 4.54
CA LEU A 64 -18.36 -7.07 4.23
C LEU A 64 -18.04 -8.56 3.98
N CYS A 65 -17.12 -8.85 3.07
CA CYS A 65 -16.56 -10.18 2.88
C CYS A 65 -15.20 -10.36 3.58
N ALA A 66 -14.76 -11.60 3.79
CA ALA A 66 -13.48 -11.92 4.45
C ALA A 66 -12.28 -11.96 3.49
N GLU A 67 -12.43 -11.47 2.26
CA GLU A 67 -11.39 -11.48 1.23
C GLU A 67 -10.72 -10.10 1.12
N GLN A 68 -9.58 -10.06 0.40
CA GLN A 68 -8.87 -8.82 0.09
C GLN A 68 -9.76 -7.74 -0.57
N HIS A 69 -10.87 -8.16 -1.18
CA HIS A 69 -11.87 -7.24 -1.70
C HIS A 69 -12.37 -6.27 -0.61
N CYS A 70 -12.74 -6.75 0.58
CA CYS A 70 -13.18 -5.89 1.69
C CYS A 70 -12.04 -5.64 2.69
N GLN A 71 -11.58 -6.70 3.36
CA GLN A 71 -10.38 -6.83 4.17
C GLN A 71 -10.32 -8.29 4.65
N VAL A 72 -9.12 -8.82 4.87
CA VAL A 72 -8.97 -10.23 5.30
C VAL A 72 -9.32 -10.37 6.78
N TYR A 73 -10.44 -11.04 7.08
CA TYR A 73 -10.84 -11.40 8.43
C TYR A 73 -10.49 -12.86 8.71
N ALA A 74 -9.51 -13.10 9.59
CA ALA A 74 -8.99 -14.43 9.89
C ALA A 74 -9.67 -15.10 11.10
N GLY A 75 -10.71 -14.47 11.66
CA GLY A 75 -11.49 -14.98 12.77
C GLY A 75 -10.82 -14.87 14.15
N LYS A 76 -11.55 -15.26 15.19
CA LYS A 76 -11.14 -15.18 16.61
C LYS A 76 -9.83 -15.92 16.92
N GLY A 77 -9.52 -16.99 16.19
CA GLY A 77 -8.29 -17.77 16.38
C GLY A 77 -7.00 -17.03 16.00
N HIS A 78 -7.11 -15.92 15.25
CA HIS A 78 -5.98 -15.10 14.83
C HIS A 78 -5.81 -13.82 15.66
N GLU A 79 -6.66 -13.60 16.67
CA GLU A 79 -6.53 -12.46 17.57
C GLU A 79 -5.21 -12.50 18.36
N HIS A 80 -4.70 -11.32 18.71
CA HIS A 80 -3.54 -11.21 19.59
C HIS A 80 -3.78 -10.13 20.65
N ALA A 81 -3.50 -10.44 21.91
CA ALA A 81 -3.86 -9.56 23.04
C ALA A 81 -3.40 -8.10 22.88
N ARG A 82 -2.20 -7.89 22.32
CA ARG A 82 -1.63 -6.54 22.04
C ARG A 82 -2.42 -5.75 20.99
N THR A 83 -2.77 -6.38 19.86
CA THR A 83 -3.52 -5.72 18.78
C THR A 83 -4.98 -5.53 19.21
N THR A 84 -5.60 -6.52 19.85
CA THR A 84 -6.94 -6.41 20.43
C THR A 84 -7.01 -5.27 21.46
N LYS A 85 -5.99 -5.11 22.31
CA LYS A 85 -5.90 -3.97 23.23
C LYS A 85 -5.84 -2.62 22.50
N ALA A 86 -5.15 -2.53 21.36
CA ALA A 86 -5.09 -1.30 20.56
C ALA A 86 -6.43 -0.99 19.86
N VAL A 87 -7.09 -2.02 19.33
CA VAL A 87 -8.44 -1.93 18.74
C VAL A 87 -9.43 -1.39 19.76
N ARG A 88 -9.49 -1.99 20.95
CA ARG A 88 -10.39 -1.56 22.03
C ARG A 88 -10.07 -0.15 22.55
N ALA A 89 -8.79 0.19 22.71
CA ALA A 89 -8.37 1.52 23.15
C ALA A 89 -8.60 2.63 22.10
N THR A 90 -9.07 2.26 20.91
CA THR A 90 -9.45 3.19 19.83
C THR A 90 -10.87 2.93 19.35
N ALA A 91 -11.69 2.20 20.11
CA ALA A 91 -13.09 1.97 19.77
C ALA A 91 -13.79 3.30 19.44
N GLY A 92 -14.63 3.29 18.41
CA GLY A 92 -15.35 4.48 17.94
C GLY A 92 -14.50 5.55 17.27
N ARG A 93 -13.16 5.43 17.26
CA ARG A 93 -12.27 6.45 16.68
C ARG A 93 -12.03 6.23 15.19
N VAL A 94 -12.34 7.26 14.41
CA VAL A 94 -12.17 7.30 12.94
C VAL A 94 -11.48 8.60 12.52
N LEU A 95 -11.06 8.67 11.25
CA LEU A 95 -10.54 9.90 10.66
C LEU A 95 -11.61 10.62 9.84
N MET A 96 -11.88 11.87 10.22
CA MET A 96 -12.81 12.74 9.52
C MET A 96 -12.05 13.81 8.72
N ARG A 97 -12.58 14.12 7.54
CA ARG A 97 -12.13 15.25 6.71
C ARG A 97 -12.36 16.58 7.43
N PRO A 98 -11.66 17.66 7.03
CA PRO A 98 -11.95 19.01 7.52
C PRO A 98 -13.45 19.31 7.47
N GLY A 99 -14.01 19.79 8.59
CA GLY A 99 -15.45 20.04 8.73
C GLY A 99 -16.25 18.90 9.36
N GLY A 100 -15.66 17.71 9.58
CA GLY A 100 -16.24 16.68 10.46
C GLY A 100 -17.45 15.94 9.91
N THR A 101 -17.77 16.04 8.61
CA THR A 101 -18.99 15.47 8.00
C THR A 101 -18.73 14.25 7.13
N GLN A 102 -17.49 14.00 6.72
CA GLN A 102 -17.13 12.90 5.83
C GLN A 102 -15.88 12.17 6.32
N LEU A 103 -15.88 10.84 6.20
CA LEU A 103 -14.72 10.00 6.49
C LEU A 103 -13.60 10.20 5.46
N VAL A 104 -12.36 10.06 5.93
CA VAL A 104 -11.19 9.92 5.07
C VAL A 104 -11.13 8.48 4.54
N ASP A 105 -10.74 8.30 3.27
CA ASP A 105 -10.40 6.97 2.76
C ASP A 105 -9.03 6.55 3.32
N THR A 106 -9.03 5.83 4.44
CA THR A 106 -7.82 5.53 5.22
C THR A 106 -7.03 4.36 4.66
N VAL A 107 -6.70 4.42 3.36
CA VAL A 107 -5.83 3.44 2.69
C VAL A 107 -4.46 3.36 3.37
N TYR A 108 -3.84 2.18 3.37
CA TYR A 108 -2.55 1.93 4.00
C TYR A 108 -1.77 0.85 3.26
N SER A 109 -0.45 0.89 3.37
CA SER A 109 0.45 -0.08 2.73
C SER A 109 1.63 -0.47 3.63
N ALA A 110 2.24 -1.60 3.33
CA ALA A 110 3.29 -2.18 4.16
C ALA A 110 4.50 -1.24 4.32
N ASN A 111 5.06 -0.74 3.24
CA ASN A 111 6.23 0.14 3.29
C ASN A 111 6.21 1.15 2.14
N CYS A 112 6.25 2.46 2.43
CA CYS A 112 6.26 3.49 1.39
C CYS A 112 7.62 3.60 0.69
N GLY A 113 8.70 3.13 1.32
CA GLY A 113 10.07 3.24 0.81
C GLY A 113 10.76 4.56 1.15
N GLY A 114 10.16 5.35 2.06
CA GLY A 114 10.64 6.66 2.54
C GLY A 114 9.83 7.85 2.02
N HIS A 115 8.93 7.66 1.04
CA HIS A 115 8.03 8.71 0.57
C HIS A 115 6.68 8.07 0.22
N SER A 116 5.57 8.58 0.75
CA SER A 116 4.22 8.11 0.35
C SER A 116 3.80 8.69 -1.00
N GLU A 117 2.83 8.09 -1.67
CA GLU A 117 2.40 8.51 -3.00
C GLU A 117 1.09 9.29 -2.96
N ASP A 118 0.87 10.12 -3.98
CA ASP A 118 -0.42 10.76 -4.24
C ASP A 118 -1.46 9.72 -4.73
N ASN A 119 -2.73 9.87 -4.32
CA ASN A 119 -3.77 8.89 -4.66
C ASN A 119 -4.04 8.79 -6.17
N ASP A 120 -3.99 9.91 -6.87
CA ASP A 120 -4.28 10.05 -8.31
C ASP A 120 -3.14 9.53 -9.21
N GLU A 121 -1.94 9.33 -8.66
CA GLU A 121 -0.83 8.65 -9.35
C GLU A 121 -0.98 7.12 -9.33
N VAL A 122 -1.72 6.59 -8.36
CA VAL A 122 -1.92 5.14 -8.16
C VAL A 122 -3.26 4.66 -8.72
N TRP A 123 -4.32 5.45 -8.52
CA TRP A 123 -5.67 5.11 -8.91
C TRP A 123 -6.25 6.20 -9.82
N PRO A 124 -7.14 5.85 -10.77
CA PRO A 124 -7.84 6.82 -11.60
C PRO A 124 -8.95 7.51 -10.79
N SER A 125 -8.57 8.29 -9.77
CA SER A 125 -9.46 9.08 -8.92
C SER A 125 -8.99 10.54 -8.87
N PRO A 126 -9.90 11.50 -8.58
CA PRO A 126 -9.50 12.89 -8.42
C PRO A 126 -8.46 13.06 -7.29
N PRO A 127 -7.58 14.06 -7.38
CA PRO A 127 -6.68 14.46 -6.29
C PRO A 127 -7.42 14.59 -4.96
N ASP A 128 -7.02 13.81 -3.95
CA ASP A 128 -7.56 13.89 -2.60
C ASP A 128 -6.59 14.66 -1.69
N PRO A 129 -6.99 15.83 -1.13
CA PRO A 129 -6.14 16.60 -0.24
C PRO A 129 -5.64 15.83 0.99
N GLN A 130 -6.40 14.84 1.46
CA GLN A 130 -6.02 14.02 2.61
C GLN A 130 -5.03 12.91 2.24
N LEU A 131 -4.90 12.56 0.95
CA LEU A 131 -4.07 11.45 0.46
C LEU A 131 -2.96 11.93 -0.49
N ARG A 132 -2.39 13.09 -0.22
CA ARG A 132 -1.17 13.54 -0.90
C ARG A 132 0.07 12.90 -0.29
N GLY A 133 0.97 12.45 -1.14
CA GLY A 133 2.26 11.87 -0.80
C GLY A 133 3.12 12.84 0.00
N ARG A 134 3.82 12.31 1.00
CA ARG A 134 4.70 13.05 1.90
C ARG A 134 6.06 12.38 1.98
N PRO A 135 7.14 13.17 2.04
CA PRO A 135 8.44 12.68 2.46
C PRO A 135 8.36 12.21 3.91
N ASP A 136 9.13 11.17 4.24
CA ASP A 136 9.38 10.81 5.63
C ASP A 136 10.01 12.01 6.38
N PRO A 137 9.54 12.36 7.60
CA PRO A 137 9.98 13.57 8.30
C PRO A 137 11.47 13.63 8.64
N LEU A 138 12.19 12.50 8.61
CA LEU A 138 13.63 12.46 8.88
C LEU A 138 14.49 12.75 7.64
N LEU A 139 13.88 12.95 6.47
CA LEU A 139 14.62 13.11 5.23
C LEU A 139 15.27 14.48 5.12
N PRO A 140 16.48 14.56 4.51
CA PRO A 140 17.11 15.82 4.24
C PRO A 140 16.38 16.59 3.12
N ALA A 141 16.57 17.90 3.09
CA ALA A 141 15.92 18.84 2.16
C ALA A 141 15.92 18.42 0.67
N PRO A 142 16.97 17.76 0.10
CA PRO A 142 16.94 17.33 -1.30
C PRO A 142 15.77 16.40 -1.68
N PHE A 143 15.15 15.73 -0.70
CA PHE A 143 14.03 14.81 -0.91
C PHE A 143 12.69 15.36 -0.38
N ALA A 144 12.62 16.64 0.02
CA ALA A 144 11.43 17.21 0.63
C ALA A 144 10.24 17.37 -0.33
N ASP A 145 10.51 17.58 -1.62
CA ASP A 145 9.47 17.85 -2.62
C ASP A 145 9.06 16.61 -3.45
N GLY A 146 9.83 15.52 -3.34
CA GLY A 146 9.62 14.28 -4.08
C GLY A 146 10.94 13.66 -4.57
N LEU A 147 10.83 12.47 -5.15
CA LEU A 147 11.94 11.72 -5.71
C LEU A 147 12.02 11.94 -7.22
N ARG A 148 13.07 12.64 -7.67
CA ARG A 148 13.36 12.80 -9.10
C ARG A 148 14.11 11.57 -9.61
N ASP A 149 13.96 11.25 -10.90
CA ASP A 149 14.61 10.10 -11.54
C ASP A 149 16.13 10.05 -11.31
N LYS A 150 16.80 11.20 -11.38
CA LYS A 150 18.25 11.30 -11.14
C LYS A 150 18.68 10.93 -9.72
N ASP A 151 17.78 11.07 -8.75
CA ASP A 151 18.07 10.79 -7.35
C ASP A 151 17.68 9.35 -6.95
N LEU A 152 16.88 8.66 -7.77
CA LEU A 152 16.29 7.37 -7.43
C LEU A 152 17.34 6.28 -7.22
N ARG A 153 18.45 6.29 -7.97
CA ARG A 153 19.52 5.29 -7.78
C ARG A 153 20.16 5.46 -6.40
N ALA A 154 20.57 6.68 -6.06
CA ALA A 154 21.12 6.99 -4.74
C ALA A 154 20.10 6.64 -3.63
N TRP A 155 18.82 6.96 -3.83
CA TRP A 155 17.75 6.64 -2.89
C TRP A 155 17.57 5.14 -2.62
N LEU A 156 17.76 4.31 -3.64
CA LEU A 156 17.58 2.86 -3.54
C LEU A 156 18.84 2.15 -3.03
N SER A 157 20.02 2.58 -3.46
CA SER A 157 21.31 1.99 -3.08
C SER A 157 21.79 2.48 -1.70
N GLU A 158 21.60 3.76 -1.40
CA GLU A 158 22.07 4.43 -0.18
C GLU A 158 20.91 5.14 0.52
N PRO A 159 19.93 4.39 1.03
CA PRO A 159 18.72 5.00 1.57
C PRO A 159 19.04 5.87 2.80
N PRO A 160 18.58 7.14 2.83
CA PRO A 160 18.71 7.99 4.01
C PRO A 160 17.99 7.39 5.22
N ARG A 161 18.27 7.92 6.41
CA ARG A 161 17.49 7.60 7.61
C ARG A 161 16.04 8.05 7.37
N SER A 162 15.10 7.14 7.64
CA SER A 162 13.67 7.38 7.55
C SER A 162 12.97 6.51 8.59
N TYR A 163 11.81 6.92 9.10
CA TYR A 163 11.00 6.08 9.98
C TYR A 163 10.55 4.80 9.27
N SER A 164 10.31 4.86 7.96
CA SER A 164 9.91 3.68 7.17
C SER A 164 11.02 2.64 6.99
N ARG A 165 12.29 2.99 7.29
CA ARG A 165 13.43 2.06 7.24
C ARG A 165 13.36 1.07 8.41
N PRO A 166 13.14 -0.22 8.16
CA PRO A 166 13.00 -1.22 9.22
C PRO A 166 14.33 -1.49 9.90
N THR A 167 14.28 -1.87 11.18
CA THR A 167 15.45 -2.26 11.97
C THR A 167 15.72 -3.76 11.93
N ASP A 168 14.75 -4.55 11.45
CA ASP A 168 14.82 -6.00 11.34
C ASP A 168 14.91 -6.47 9.88
N GLU A 169 15.48 -7.66 9.68
CA GLU A 169 15.75 -8.22 8.35
C GLU A 169 14.46 -8.51 7.56
N ALA A 170 13.41 -8.96 8.25
CA ALA A 170 12.13 -9.30 7.61
C ALA A 170 11.50 -8.06 6.96
N GLY A 171 11.46 -6.95 7.68
CA GLY A 171 11.01 -5.66 7.16
C GLY A 171 11.95 -5.12 6.07
N ALA A 172 13.26 -5.29 6.23
CA ALA A 172 14.26 -4.77 5.28
C ALA A 172 14.00 -5.24 3.83
N ARG A 173 13.56 -6.48 3.66
CA ARG A 173 13.17 -7.06 2.35
C ARG A 173 12.00 -6.32 1.70
N GLY A 174 11.12 -5.67 2.47
CA GLY A 174 10.03 -4.83 1.97
C GLY A 174 10.43 -3.37 1.76
N TYR A 175 11.56 -2.93 2.32
CA TYR A 175 12.04 -1.56 2.20
C TYR A 175 12.92 -1.34 0.99
N ARG A 176 13.86 -2.26 0.72
CA ARG A 176 14.69 -2.31 -0.49
C ARG A 176 14.75 -3.75 -0.98
N TRP A 177 14.75 -3.95 -2.28
CA TRP A 177 14.70 -5.26 -2.90
C TRP A 177 15.31 -5.24 -4.30
N THR A 178 15.72 -6.40 -4.76
CA THR A 178 16.04 -6.65 -6.17
C THR A 178 15.05 -7.67 -6.73
N ALA A 179 14.82 -7.61 -8.04
CA ALA A 179 14.00 -8.59 -8.76
C ALA A 179 14.58 -8.83 -10.16
N THR A 180 14.35 -10.03 -10.70
CA THR A 180 14.67 -10.35 -12.10
C THR A 180 13.39 -10.59 -12.87
N VAL A 181 13.31 -10.07 -14.09
CA VAL A 181 12.16 -10.28 -14.98
C VAL A 181 12.63 -10.97 -16.26
N ASP A 182 12.07 -12.15 -16.52
CA ASP A 182 12.35 -12.89 -17.75
C ASP A 182 11.66 -12.21 -18.95
N PRO A 183 12.39 -11.76 -19.97
CA PRO A 183 11.80 -11.09 -21.12
C PRO A 183 10.92 -11.99 -21.99
N ALA A 184 11.14 -13.31 -21.96
CA ALA A 184 10.32 -14.26 -22.71
C ALA A 184 8.96 -14.51 -22.04
N GLU A 185 8.86 -14.29 -20.73
CA GLU A 185 7.62 -14.49 -19.98
C GLU A 185 6.72 -13.26 -19.93
N LEU A 186 7.14 -12.12 -20.50
CA LEU A 186 6.38 -10.88 -20.39
C LEU A 186 5.16 -10.84 -21.32
N ALA A 187 5.27 -11.34 -22.54
CA ALA A 187 4.14 -11.41 -23.48
C ALA A 187 3.03 -12.30 -22.89
N GLY A 188 1.77 -11.83 -22.98
CA GLY A 188 0.62 -12.55 -22.41
C GLY A 188 0.41 -12.36 -20.91
N ARG A 189 1.33 -11.71 -20.18
CA ARG A 189 1.05 -11.29 -18.80
C ARG A 189 -0.05 -10.22 -18.75
N PRO A 190 -0.72 -10.02 -17.61
CA PRO A 190 -1.80 -9.05 -17.50
C PRO A 190 -1.41 -7.65 -18.00
N GLY A 191 -2.08 -7.18 -19.06
CA GLY A 191 -1.84 -5.88 -19.70
C GLY A 191 -0.76 -5.87 -20.80
N VAL A 192 -0.04 -6.97 -21.02
CA VAL A 192 0.99 -7.10 -22.06
C VAL A 192 0.46 -7.95 -23.21
N PRO A 193 0.34 -7.42 -24.44
CA PRO A 193 -0.15 -8.18 -25.59
C PRO A 193 0.68 -9.44 -25.86
N GLU A 194 0.03 -10.57 -26.16
CA GLU A 194 0.73 -11.80 -26.60
C GLU A 194 1.55 -11.54 -27.86
N GLY A 195 1.00 -10.74 -28.78
CA GLY A 195 1.67 -10.36 -30.02
C GLY A 195 2.86 -9.43 -29.86
N LEU A 196 3.28 -9.05 -28.63
CA LEU A 196 4.51 -8.28 -28.41
C LEU A 196 5.78 -9.13 -28.62
N GLY A 197 5.67 -10.46 -28.55
CA GLY A 197 6.83 -11.35 -28.63
C GLY A 197 7.82 -11.15 -27.48
N LYS A 198 9.08 -11.58 -27.66
CA LYS A 198 10.10 -11.44 -26.62
C LYS A 198 10.43 -9.97 -26.38
N VAL A 199 10.37 -9.54 -25.12
CA VAL A 199 10.66 -8.13 -24.78
C VAL A 199 12.15 -7.84 -24.88
N THR A 200 12.52 -6.86 -25.70
CA THR A 200 13.91 -6.45 -25.95
C THR A 200 14.32 -5.24 -25.11
N ALA A 201 13.38 -4.36 -24.74
CA ALA A 201 13.65 -3.20 -23.90
C ALA A 201 12.49 -2.88 -22.94
N MET A 202 12.84 -2.24 -21.82
CA MET A 202 11.92 -1.76 -20.79
C MET A 202 12.30 -0.32 -20.44
N GLU A 203 11.37 0.61 -20.61
CA GLU A 203 11.58 2.04 -20.40
C GLU A 203 10.51 2.58 -19.46
N VAL A 204 10.92 3.21 -18.35
CA VAL A 204 9.98 3.92 -17.47
C VAL A 204 9.72 5.29 -18.08
N LEU A 205 8.47 5.55 -18.45
CA LEU A 205 8.06 6.79 -19.13
C LEU A 205 7.71 7.91 -18.16
N ALA A 206 7.11 7.56 -17.02
CA ALA A 206 6.66 8.52 -16.02
C ALA A 206 6.70 7.93 -14.61
N ARG A 207 6.87 8.80 -13.63
CA ARG A 207 6.85 8.48 -12.21
C ARG A 207 6.01 9.48 -11.42
N GLY A 208 5.36 8.97 -10.38
CA GLY A 208 4.79 9.79 -9.32
C GLY A 208 5.88 10.35 -8.41
N ARG A 209 5.50 11.24 -7.49
CA ARG A 209 6.46 11.94 -6.63
C ARG A 209 7.17 11.03 -5.63
N SER A 210 6.66 9.82 -5.36
CA SER A 210 7.36 8.81 -4.57
C SER A 210 8.37 8.00 -5.39
N GLY A 211 8.60 8.34 -6.67
CA GLY A 211 9.49 7.58 -7.56
C GLY A 211 8.89 6.27 -8.07
N ARG A 212 7.61 6.01 -7.78
CA ARG A 212 6.84 4.89 -8.34
C ARG A 212 6.59 5.12 -9.81
N ALA A 213 6.91 4.14 -10.65
CA ALA A 213 6.57 4.17 -12.06
C ALA A 213 5.05 4.17 -12.23
N THR A 214 4.54 5.14 -12.99
CA THR A 214 3.13 5.31 -13.33
C THR A 214 2.86 5.02 -14.80
N ALA A 215 3.89 5.11 -15.65
CA ALA A 215 3.86 4.62 -17.02
C ALA A 215 5.14 3.86 -17.38
N LEU A 216 5.00 2.72 -18.07
CA LEU A 216 6.09 1.86 -18.52
C LEU A 216 5.87 1.47 -19.99
N ARG A 217 6.90 1.57 -20.81
CA ARG A 217 6.93 1.05 -22.17
C ARG A 217 7.75 -0.24 -22.23
N LEU A 218 7.18 -1.25 -22.86
CA LEU A 218 7.85 -2.48 -23.24
C LEU A 218 8.02 -2.48 -24.75
N ARG A 219 9.22 -2.79 -25.22
CA ARG A 219 9.53 -3.00 -26.64
C ARG A 219 9.70 -4.49 -26.89
N GLY A 220 8.95 -5.01 -27.85
CA GLY A 220 8.95 -6.40 -28.27
C GLY A 220 9.94 -6.71 -29.39
N GLU A 221 9.76 -7.88 -29.99
CA GLU A 221 10.36 -8.23 -31.28
C GLU A 221 9.65 -7.48 -32.41
N GLY A 222 10.34 -7.29 -33.54
CA GLY A 222 9.76 -6.57 -34.70
C GLY A 222 9.37 -5.13 -34.39
N ASP A 223 10.01 -4.50 -33.41
CA ASP A 223 9.79 -3.11 -32.97
C ASP A 223 8.39 -2.80 -32.44
N GLN A 224 7.60 -3.83 -32.13
CA GLN A 224 6.29 -3.66 -31.50
C GLN A 224 6.45 -3.06 -30.10
N THR A 225 5.47 -2.26 -29.67
CA THR A 225 5.49 -1.61 -28.36
C THR A 225 4.18 -1.82 -27.62
N ALA A 226 4.27 -1.86 -26.29
CA ALA A 226 3.13 -1.85 -25.39
C ALA A 226 3.39 -0.87 -24.25
N GLU A 227 2.37 -0.08 -23.90
CA GLU A 227 2.44 0.84 -22.78
C GLU A 227 1.51 0.41 -21.66
N LEU A 228 2.06 0.36 -20.46
CA LEU A 228 1.37 0.02 -19.22
C LEU A 228 1.22 1.30 -18.40
N HIS A 229 -0.02 1.62 -18.04
CA HIS A 229 -0.36 2.78 -17.22
C HIS A 229 -0.95 2.32 -15.88
N GLY A 230 -0.47 2.92 -14.78
CA GLY A 230 -0.90 2.64 -13.41
C GLY A 230 -0.02 1.64 -12.65
N GLU A 231 0.25 1.97 -11.38
CA GLU A 231 1.18 1.25 -10.50
C GLU A 231 0.91 -0.26 -10.42
N LEU A 232 -0.35 -0.62 -10.16
CA LEU A 232 -0.74 -2.01 -9.97
C LEU A 232 -0.62 -2.84 -11.25
N ARG A 233 -0.93 -2.24 -12.41
CA ARG A 233 -0.82 -2.93 -13.71
C ARG A 233 0.63 -3.22 -14.03
N ILE A 234 1.51 -2.24 -13.84
CA ILE A 234 2.96 -2.41 -14.00
C ILE A 234 3.48 -3.55 -13.12
N ARG A 235 3.13 -3.57 -11.82
CA ARG A 235 3.57 -4.62 -10.91
C ARG A 235 3.13 -6.00 -11.32
N ARG A 236 1.87 -6.16 -11.74
CA ARG A 236 1.31 -7.45 -12.18
C ARG A 236 1.98 -7.93 -13.48
N ALA A 237 2.14 -7.05 -14.46
CA ALA A 237 2.85 -7.35 -15.70
C ALA A 237 4.29 -7.81 -15.45
N LEU A 238 4.98 -7.22 -14.47
CA LEU A 238 6.36 -7.58 -14.14
C LEU A 238 6.50 -8.74 -13.14
N GLY A 239 5.43 -9.51 -12.90
CA GLY A 239 5.49 -10.75 -12.11
C GLY A 239 5.14 -10.56 -10.63
N GLY A 240 4.34 -9.55 -10.30
CA GLY A 240 3.87 -9.30 -8.94
C GLY A 240 4.90 -8.59 -8.07
N LEU A 241 5.54 -7.54 -8.61
CA LEU A 241 6.52 -6.75 -7.84
C LEU A 241 5.91 -6.19 -6.54
N LYS A 242 6.76 -6.01 -5.52
CA LYS A 242 6.36 -5.45 -4.23
C LYS A 242 5.81 -4.02 -4.35
N SER A 243 6.36 -3.22 -5.25
CA SER A 243 5.89 -1.87 -5.61
C SER A 243 6.33 -1.55 -7.05
N SER A 244 5.90 -0.42 -7.62
CA SER A 244 6.49 0.11 -8.87
C SER A 244 7.63 1.11 -8.64
N MET A 245 8.12 1.29 -7.41
CA MET A 245 9.33 2.10 -7.14
C MET A 245 10.55 1.25 -7.48
N PHE A 246 10.98 1.29 -8.73
CA PHE A 246 12.18 0.58 -9.20
C PHE A 246 12.92 1.33 -10.31
N LEU A 247 14.19 0.95 -10.47
CA LEU A 247 15.03 1.21 -11.62
C LEU A 247 15.24 -0.09 -12.39
N VAL A 248 15.36 0.04 -13.71
CA VAL A 248 15.88 -1.03 -14.56
C VAL A 248 17.39 -0.85 -14.63
N GLU A 249 18.15 -1.86 -14.22
CA GLU A 249 19.60 -1.82 -14.38
C GLU A 249 19.95 -1.91 -15.88
N PRO A 250 21.00 -1.20 -16.33
CA PRO A 250 21.39 -1.20 -17.75
C PRO A 250 21.82 -2.60 -18.20
N ASP A 251 22.45 -3.35 -17.31
CA ASP A 251 22.96 -4.68 -17.60
C ASP A 251 21.93 -5.76 -17.27
N ARG A 252 21.76 -6.67 -18.24
CA ARG A 252 21.03 -7.92 -18.02
C ARG A 252 21.87 -8.88 -17.19
N ASP A 253 21.21 -9.81 -16.50
CA ASP A 253 21.94 -10.88 -15.82
C ASP A 253 22.51 -11.91 -16.82
N ARG A 254 23.25 -12.91 -16.32
CA ARG A 254 23.87 -13.96 -17.15
C ARG A 254 22.88 -14.79 -17.98
N TYR A 255 21.58 -14.69 -17.71
CA TYR A 255 20.51 -15.37 -18.42
C TYR A 255 19.74 -14.43 -19.36
N GLY A 256 20.19 -13.18 -19.51
CA GLY A 256 19.52 -12.17 -20.32
C GLY A 256 18.28 -11.56 -19.64
N ARG A 257 18.05 -11.80 -18.35
CA ARG A 257 16.89 -11.27 -17.63
C ARG A 257 17.11 -9.81 -17.26
N PHE A 258 16.04 -9.03 -17.26
CA PHE A 258 16.08 -7.66 -16.74
C PHE A 258 16.33 -7.71 -15.23
N GLN A 259 17.20 -6.84 -14.74
CA GLN A 259 17.46 -6.70 -13.31
C GLN A 259 16.83 -5.41 -12.83
N LEU A 260 16.07 -5.49 -11.74
CA LEU A 260 15.39 -4.36 -11.13
C LEU A 260 15.98 -4.12 -9.74
N LEU A 261 16.33 -2.87 -9.46
CA LEU A 261 16.60 -2.37 -8.11
C LEU A 261 15.36 -1.60 -7.65
N GLY A 262 14.76 -1.98 -6.53
CA GLY A 262 13.49 -1.40 -6.10
C GLY A 262 13.37 -1.17 -4.60
N GLY A 263 12.29 -0.49 -4.22
CA GLY A 263 12.03 -0.10 -2.84
C GLY A 263 10.55 -0.06 -2.49
N GLY A 264 10.23 -0.11 -1.20
CA GLY A 264 8.86 -0.12 -0.71
C GLY A 264 8.05 -1.38 -1.06
N HIS A 265 6.89 -1.49 -0.44
CA HIS A 265 5.97 -2.61 -0.57
C HIS A 265 4.52 -2.10 -0.44
N GLY A 266 3.77 -2.26 -1.52
CA GLY A 266 2.40 -1.79 -1.66
C GLY A 266 2.31 -0.45 -2.37
N HIS A 267 1.07 0.02 -2.52
CA HIS A 267 0.72 1.19 -3.34
C HIS A 267 1.36 2.50 -2.85
N GLY A 268 1.73 2.60 -1.57
CA GLY A 268 2.44 3.76 -1.04
C GLY A 268 1.57 4.95 -0.67
N VAL A 269 0.29 4.97 -1.02
CA VAL A 269 -0.68 6.00 -0.61
C VAL A 269 -1.16 5.81 0.84
N GLY A 270 -1.36 6.92 1.56
CA GLY A 270 -1.85 6.93 2.93
C GLY A 270 -0.83 6.41 3.95
N LEU A 271 -1.31 5.69 4.98
CA LEU A 271 -0.47 5.24 6.09
C LEU A 271 0.56 4.21 5.64
N CYS A 272 1.85 4.49 5.90
CA CYS A 272 2.91 3.51 5.81
C CYS A 272 3.04 2.75 7.14
N GLN A 273 2.83 1.44 7.15
CA GLN A 273 2.91 0.63 8.38
C GLN A 273 4.30 0.69 9.02
N HIS A 274 5.37 0.50 8.24
CA HIS A 274 6.74 0.62 8.77
C HIS A 274 7.07 2.03 9.22
N GLY A 275 6.60 3.06 8.51
CA GLY A 275 6.79 4.45 8.92
C GLY A 275 6.06 4.78 10.22
N ALA A 276 4.83 4.30 10.40
CA ALA A 276 4.09 4.39 11.66
C ALA A 276 4.84 3.70 12.81
N MET A 277 5.43 2.52 12.56
CA MET A 277 6.28 1.85 13.55
C MET A 277 7.52 2.67 13.90
N GLY A 278 8.22 3.24 12.91
CA GLY A 278 9.37 4.11 13.15
C GLY A 278 9.01 5.37 13.94
N MET A 279 7.94 6.06 13.56
CA MET A 279 7.43 7.24 14.29
C MET A 279 7.07 6.88 15.75
N ALA A 280 6.39 5.76 15.96
CA ALA A 280 5.99 5.33 17.30
C ALA A 280 7.18 4.92 18.18
N ARG A 281 8.25 4.35 17.60
CA ARG A 281 9.52 4.08 18.34
C ARG A 281 10.18 5.37 18.81
N GLU A 282 9.95 6.47 18.10
CA GLU A 282 10.50 7.80 18.38
C GLU A 282 9.51 8.65 19.20
N GLY A 283 8.57 8.00 19.88
CA GLY A 283 7.68 8.60 20.87
C GLY A 283 6.42 9.26 20.31
N LYS A 284 6.18 9.23 19.00
CA LYS A 284 4.99 9.81 18.39
C LYS A 284 3.72 9.04 18.79
N ARG A 285 2.70 9.80 19.19
CA ARG A 285 1.37 9.23 19.48
C ARG A 285 0.63 8.89 18.19
N TYR A 286 -0.42 8.08 18.30
CA TYR A 286 -1.12 7.59 17.10
C TYR A 286 -1.83 8.72 16.36
N GLU A 287 -2.29 9.76 17.06
CA GLU A 287 -2.86 10.96 16.45
C GLU A 287 -1.83 11.70 15.59
N GLU A 288 -0.59 11.83 16.07
CA GLU A 288 0.51 12.47 15.32
C GLU A 288 0.91 11.65 14.09
N ILE A 289 0.91 10.32 14.23
CA ILE A 289 1.15 9.39 13.12
C ILE A 289 0.07 9.54 12.05
N LEU A 290 -1.20 9.51 12.44
CA LEU A 290 -2.32 9.64 11.52
C LEU A 290 -2.34 11.01 10.84
N ALA A 291 -2.09 12.09 11.57
CA ALA A 291 -2.03 13.45 11.02
C ALA A 291 -0.89 13.63 10.00
N HIS A 292 0.21 12.89 10.13
CA HIS A 292 1.29 12.91 9.14
C HIS A 292 0.85 12.28 7.81
N TYR A 293 0.12 11.16 7.84
CA TYR A 293 -0.26 10.43 6.64
C TYR A 293 -1.60 10.86 6.02
N TYR A 294 -2.51 11.43 6.82
CA TYR A 294 -3.85 11.85 6.39
C TYR A 294 -4.05 13.34 6.65
N GLN A 295 -3.75 14.17 5.64
CA GLN A 295 -3.49 15.59 5.85
C GLN A 295 -4.74 16.40 6.16
N GLY A 296 -4.69 17.19 7.24
CA GLY A 296 -5.82 17.98 7.72
C GLY A 296 -6.97 17.14 8.29
N ALA A 297 -6.82 15.82 8.35
CA ALA A 297 -7.78 14.95 8.98
C ALA A 297 -7.69 15.06 10.51
N SER A 298 -8.81 14.84 11.18
CA SER A 298 -8.88 14.81 12.64
C SER A 298 -9.42 13.46 13.12
N VAL A 299 -8.93 13.01 14.27
CA VAL A 299 -9.45 11.81 14.94
C VAL A 299 -10.68 12.21 15.74
N GLU A 300 -11.84 11.67 15.33
CA GLU A 300 -13.14 11.93 15.95
C GLU A 300 -13.67 10.64 16.60
N HIS A 301 -14.52 10.78 17.62
CA HIS A 301 -15.15 9.66 18.31
C HIS A 301 -16.64 9.61 17.96
N LEU A 302 -17.05 8.60 17.19
CA LEU A 302 -18.40 8.52 16.64
C LEU A 302 -19.39 7.70 17.48
N TRP A 303 -18.93 6.72 18.26
CA TRP A 303 -19.76 5.89 19.15
C TRP A 303 -18.97 5.32 20.32
#